data_AF-A0A969QWN0-F1
#
_entry.id   AF-A0A969QWN0-F1
#
_cell.length_a   1.000
_cell.length_b   1.000
_cell.length_c   1.000
_cell.angle_alpha   90.00
_cell.angle_beta   90.00
_cell.angle_gamma   90.00
#
_symmetry.space_group_name_H-M   'P 1'
#
loop_
_entity.id
_entity.type
_entity.pdbx_description
1 polymer ?
#
loop_
_entity_poly.entity_id
_entity_poly.type
_entity_poly.pdbx_seq_one_letter_code
_entity_poly.pdbx_strand_id
1 'polypeptide(L)'
;MALRFYSSQRIDVRRKEMLTGPSALKEAPANGIRIKAKVVKNKTAPPGGEAMFDLLYDRGIDKVSSTVDGAVLADVVEKRASYYYYHQADGTEVPLGQGKHNAVKTLEDDPELREKIHTEALKRLRDRTEA
;
A
#
# COMPACT_ATOMS: atom_id res chain seq x y z
N MET A 1 20.15 -9.34 -25.95
CA MET A 1 20.68 -8.04 -25.50
C MET A 1 19.75 -6.84 -25.74
N ALA A 2 18.80 -6.86 -26.68
CA ALA A 2 17.96 -5.69 -27.01
C ALA A 2 17.02 -5.17 -25.88
N LEU A 3 16.28 -6.04 -25.20
CA LEU A 3 15.26 -5.61 -24.20
C LEU A 3 15.84 -4.73 -23.09
N ARG A 4 17.06 -5.02 -22.64
CA ARG A 4 17.76 -4.23 -21.61
C ARG A 4 18.01 -2.78 -22.03
N PHE A 5 18.26 -2.53 -23.31
CA PHE A 5 18.59 -1.20 -23.82
C PHE A 5 17.34 -0.42 -24.24
N TYR A 6 16.38 -1.07 -24.89
CA TYR A 6 15.17 -0.42 -25.40
C TYR A 6 14.10 -0.16 -24.33
N SER A 7 14.01 -0.96 -23.25
CA SER A 7 12.97 -0.77 -22.23
C SER A 7 13.07 0.60 -21.55
N SER A 8 11.96 1.34 -21.48
CA SER A 8 11.87 2.62 -20.74
C SER A 8 11.85 2.42 -19.23
N GLN A 9 11.19 1.37 -18.75
CA GLN A 9 11.21 0.96 -17.36
C GLN A 9 11.49 -0.53 -17.19
N ARG A 10 12.14 -0.91 -16.09
CA ARG A 10 12.35 -2.30 -15.70
C ARG A 10 12.10 -2.44 -14.20
N ILE A 11 11.28 -3.41 -13.86
CA ILE A 11 10.88 -3.70 -12.49
C ILE A 11 11.34 -5.12 -12.16
N ASP A 12 12.11 -5.25 -11.10
CA ASP A 12 12.50 -6.53 -10.52
C ASP A 12 11.49 -6.88 -9.43
N VAL A 13 10.75 -7.98 -9.63
CA VAL A 13 9.66 -8.40 -8.75
C VAL A 13 10.13 -9.62 -7.97
N ARG A 14 10.15 -9.52 -6.64
CA ARG A 14 10.56 -10.61 -5.75
C ARG A 14 9.48 -10.90 -4.71
N ARG A 15 9.24 -12.18 -4.46
CA ARG A 15 8.47 -12.61 -3.29
C ARG A 15 9.29 -12.37 -2.02
N LYS A 16 8.68 -11.77 -1.00
CA LYS A 16 9.32 -11.50 0.29
C LYS A 16 8.85 -12.50 1.34
N GLU A 17 7.56 -12.49 1.63
CA GLU A 17 6.95 -13.26 2.72
C GLU A 17 5.64 -13.90 2.25
N MET A 18 5.35 -15.09 2.77
CA MET A 18 4.06 -15.75 2.55
C MET A 18 3.10 -15.31 3.66
N LEU A 19 2.00 -14.69 3.27
CA LEU A 19 0.89 -14.35 4.16
C LEU A 19 0.08 -15.62 4.36
N THR A 20 0.48 -16.42 5.36
CA THR A 20 -0.28 -17.58 5.81
C THR A 20 -1.14 -17.13 7.00
N GLY A 21 -2.46 -17.18 6.85
CA GLY A 21 -3.37 -17.01 8.00
C GLY A 21 -3.11 -18.12 9.04
N PRO A 22 -3.20 -17.83 10.35
CA PRO A 22 -3.01 -18.86 11.36
C PRO A 22 -4.07 -19.95 11.15
N SER A 23 -3.58 -21.15 10.88
CA SER A 23 -4.38 -22.36 10.73
C SER A 23 -5.08 -22.68 12.05
N ALA A 24 -6.30 -22.19 12.24
CA ALA A 24 -7.35 -22.78 13.09
C ALA A 24 -8.62 -21.93 13.01
N LEU A 25 -9.75 -22.60 12.76
CA LEU A 25 -11.12 -22.09 12.71
C LEU A 25 -11.53 -21.33 11.44
N LYS A 26 -12.31 -22.07 10.62
CA LYS A 26 -13.44 -21.67 9.76
C LYS A 26 -13.31 -20.33 9.01
N GLU A 27 -13.32 -20.44 7.67
CA GLU A 27 -13.50 -19.38 6.66
C GLU A 27 -12.24 -18.71 6.08
N ALA A 28 -11.09 -19.38 6.06
CA ALA A 28 -9.89 -18.87 5.37
C ALA A 28 -9.76 -19.44 3.94
N PRO A 29 -9.67 -18.56 2.93
CA PRO A 29 -8.59 -18.73 1.97
C PRO A 29 -7.98 -17.38 1.56
N ALA A 30 -7.41 -16.62 2.50
CA ALA A 30 -6.58 -15.46 2.14
C ALA A 30 -5.09 -15.80 2.32
N ASN A 31 -4.67 -16.90 1.69
CA ASN A 31 -3.25 -17.11 1.46
C ASN A 31 -2.79 -16.05 0.46
N GLY A 32 -1.72 -15.33 0.77
CA GLY A 32 -1.18 -14.31 -0.10
C GLY A 32 0.34 -14.31 -0.11
N ILE A 33 0.92 -13.53 -1.00
CA ILE A 33 2.36 -13.26 -1.00
C ILE A 33 2.59 -11.76 -0.89
N ARG A 34 3.48 -11.36 0.01
CA ARG A 34 3.98 -9.98 0.02
C ARG A 34 5.10 -9.88 -0.99
N ILE A 35 4.91 -8.99 -1.97
CA ILE A 35 5.81 -8.79 -3.10
C ILE A 35 6.57 -7.49 -2.90
N LYS A 36 7.87 -7.53 -3.16
CA LYS A 36 8.73 -6.35 -3.30
C LYS A 36 9.01 -6.12 -4.78
N ALA A 37 8.59 -4.97 -5.30
CA ALA A 37 8.89 -4.52 -6.64
C ALA A 37 9.94 -3.41 -6.59
N LYS A 38 11.10 -3.62 -7.22
CA LYS A 38 12.18 -2.64 -7.29
C LYS A 38 12.34 -2.12 -8.70
N VAL A 39 12.32 -0.81 -8.87
CA VAL A 39 12.52 -0.18 -10.18
C VAL A 39 14.03 -0.10 -10.46
N VAL A 40 14.53 -1.04 -11.26
CA VAL A 40 15.97 -1.16 -11.60
C VAL A 40 16.39 -0.29 -12.78
N LYS A 41 15.44 0.13 -13.62
CA LYS A 41 15.66 1.10 -14.71
C LYS A 41 14.43 1.97 -14.82
N ASN A 42 14.61 3.29 -14.85
CA ASN A 42 13.56 4.26 -15.10
C ASN A 42 14.14 5.37 -15.98
N LYS A 43 13.53 5.66 -17.14
CA LYS A 43 13.92 6.76 -18.03
C LYS A 43 13.10 8.05 -17.83
N THR A 44 12.03 8.00 -17.04
CA THR A 44 11.06 9.12 -16.89
C THR A 44 11.16 9.80 -15.54
N ALA A 45 11.60 9.08 -14.50
CA ALA A 45 11.73 9.59 -13.14
C ALA A 45 12.95 8.94 -12.45
N PRO A 46 13.32 9.38 -11.23
CA PRO A 46 14.45 8.81 -10.50
C PRO A 46 14.34 7.28 -10.37
N PRO A 47 15.41 6.53 -10.74
CA PRO A 47 15.45 5.08 -10.55
C PRO A 47 15.70 4.72 -9.08
N GLY A 48 15.43 3.46 -8.71
CA GLY A 48 15.73 2.95 -7.37
C GLY A 48 14.53 2.91 -6.41
N GLY A 49 13.36 3.42 -6.82
CA GLY A 49 12.13 3.30 -6.04
C GLY A 49 11.76 1.84 -5.75
N GLU A 50 11.32 1.59 -4.53
CA GLU A 50 10.87 0.27 -4.06
C GLU A 50 9.42 0.37 -3.62
N ALA A 51 8.58 -0.54 -4.10
CA ALA A 51 7.18 -0.66 -3.69
C ALA A 51 6.96 -2.03 -3.05
N MET A 52 6.22 -2.06 -1.94
CA MET A 52 5.78 -3.30 -1.29
C MET A 52 4.27 -3.35 -1.34
N PHE A 53 3.72 -4.45 -1.84
CA PHE A 53 2.28 -4.66 -1.87
C PHE A 53 1.96 -6.14 -1.62
N ASP A 54 0.74 -6.37 -1.15
CA ASP A 54 0.23 -7.70 -0.86
C ASP A 54 -0.55 -8.23 -2.08
N LEU A 55 -0.27 -9.46 -2.49
CA LEU A 55 -1.00 -10.19 -3.52
C LEU A 55 -1.79 -11.32 -2.86
N LEU A 56 -3.10 -11.24 -2.90
CA LEU A 56 -4.01 -12.29 -2.44
C LEU A 56 -4.34 -13.21 -3.61
N TYR A 57 -4.38 -14.54 -3.40
CA TYR A 57 -4.61 -15.49 -4.52
C TYR A 57 -6.04 -15.41 -5.09
N ASP A 58 -7.01 -15.00 -4.29
CA ASP A 58 -8.43 -14.90 -4.63
C ASP A 58 -8.79 -13.55 -5.29
N ARG A 59 -8.20 -12.44 -4.81
CA ARG A 59 -8.51 -11.07 -5.26
C ARG A 59 -7.42 -10.38 -6.08
N GLY A 60 -6.23 -10.96 -6.18
CA GLY A 60 -5.09 -10.33 -6.84
C GLY A 60 -4.45 -9.23 -5.99
N ILE A 61 -4.10 -8.09 -6.59
CA ILE A 61 -3.40 -7.01 -5.88
C ILE A 61 -4.37 -6.32 -4.93
N ASP A 62 -4.03 -6.34 -3.64
CA ASP A 62 -4.85 -5.73 -2.62
C ASP A 62 -4.67 -4.20 -2.59
N LYS A 63 -5.53 -3.50 -3.35
CA LYS A 63 -5.48 -2.05 -3.51
C LYS A 63 -5.77 -1.31 -2.20
N VAL A 64 -6.66 -1.85 -1.38
CA VAL A 64 -7.11 -1.18 -0.15
C VAL A 64 -5.99 -1.17 0.88
N SER A 65 -5.36 -2.32 1.14
CA SER A 65 -4.23 -2.34 2.08
C SER A 65 -2.99 -1.62 1.54
N SER A 66 -2.79 -1.62 0.21
CA SER A 66 -1.75 -0.81 -0.42
C SER A 66 -1.98 0.69 -0.23
N THR A 67 -3.26 1.12 -0.20
CA THR A 67 -3.62 2.51 0.08
C THR A 67 -3.31 2.87 1.54
N VAL A 68 -3.57 1.97 2.49
CA VAL A 68 -3.18 2.16 3.91
C VAL A 68 -1.67 2.26 4.05
N ASP A 69 -0.92 1.31 3.48
CA ASP A 69 0.54 1.32 3.54
C ASP A 69 1.10 2.61 2.89
N GLY A 70 0.53 3.05 1.77
CA GLY A 70 0.89 4.32 1.10
C GLY A 70 0.53 5.56 1.91
N ALA A 71 -0.60 5.57 2.60
CA ALA A 71 -1.04 6.68 3.44
C ALA A 71 -0.17 6.82 4.70
N VAL A 72 0.32 5.70 5.26
CA VAL A 72 1.31 5.70 6.34
C VAL A 72 2.66 6.25 5.85
N LEU A 73 3.11 5.86 4.65
CA LEU A 73 4.35 6.40 4.05
C LEU A 73 4.28 7.89 3.68
N ALA A 74 3.06 8.41 3.47
CA ALA A 74 2.77 9.81 3.20
C ALA A 74 2.48 10.62 4.49
N ASP A 75 2.58 9.99 5.67
CA ASP A 75 2.28 10.59 6.98
C ASP A 75 0.84 11.16 7.06
N VAL A 76 -0.09 10.62 6.26
CA VAL A 76 -1.53 10.94 6.28
C VAL A 76 -2.25 10.11 7.33
N VAL A 77 -1.78 8.87 7.52
CA VAL A 77 -2.29 7.94 8.53
C VAL A 77 -1.18 7.67 9.54
N GLU A 78 -1.44 7.95 10.81
CA GLU A 78 -0.50 7.69 11.90
C GLU A 78 -0.85 6.36 12.58
N LYS A 79 0.20 5.56 12.82
CA LYS A 79 0.08 4.32 13.59
C LYS A 79 0.43 4.59 15.05
N ARG A 80 -0.57 4.69 15.92
CA ARG A 80 -0.39 4.77 17.38
C ARG A 80 -0.51 3.37 17.98
N ALA A 81 0.63 2.76 18.27
CA ALA A 81 0.73 1.38 18.75
C ALA A 81 0.04 0.37 17.82
N SER A 82 -1.15 -0.11 18.20
CA SER A 82 -1.95 -1.04 17.38
C SER A 82 -3.12 -0.35 16.67
N TYR A 83 -3.31 0.95 16.83
CA TYR A 83 -4.39 1.71 16.20
C TYR A 83 -3.90 2.54 15.02
N TYR A 84 -4.74 2.65 14.00
CA TYR A 84 -4.53 3.52 12.85
C TYR A 84 -5.45 4.73 12.97
N TYR A 85 -4.87 5.92 12.88
CA TYR A 85 -5.58 7.20 12.93
C TYR A 85 -5.41 7.92 11.61
N TYR A 86 -6.51 8.37 11.01
CA TYR A 86 -6.49 9.24 9.85
C TYR A 86 -6.52 10.70 10.29
N HIS A 87 -5.55 11.50 9.86
CA HIS A 87 -5.52 12.94 10.09
C HIS A 87 -6.19 13.66 8.92
N GLN A 88 -7.37 14.24 9.16
CA GLN A 88 -7.99 15.13 8.18
C GLN A 88 -7.37 16.53 8.22
N ALA A 89 -7.45 17.24 7.10
CA ALA A 89 -7.02 18.64 6.97
C ALA A 89 -7.71 19.60 7.97
N ASP A 90 -8.89 19.24 8.47
CA ASP A 90 -9.64 20.00 9.48
C ASP A 90 -9.17 19.73 10.93
N GLY A 91 -8.06 19.00 11.12
CA GLY A 91 -7.51 18.67 12.44
C GLY A 91 -8.30 17.58 13.19
N THR A 92 -9.29 16.96 12.54
CA THR A 92 -10.06 15.86 13.13
C THR A 92 -9.33 14.53 12.93
N GLU A 93 -9.07 13.83 14.04
CA GLU A 93 -8.48 12.50 14.03
C GLU A 93 -9.58 11.44 14.01
N VAL A 94 -9.70 10.70 12.90
CA VAL A 94 -10.68 9.61 12.79
C VAL A 94 -9.97 8.27 13.05
N PRO A 95 -10.38 7.50 14.07
CA PRO A 95 -9.82 6.17 14.28
C PRO A 95 -10.31 5.21 13.19
N LEU A 96 -9.39 4.69 12.38
CA LEU A 96 -9.66 3.69 11.34
C LEU A 96 -9.82 2.28 11.92
N GLY A 97 -9.32 2.05 13.14
CA GLY A 97 -9.50 0.83 13.93
C GLY A 97 -8.20 0.21 14.42
N GLN A 98 -8.35 -0.90 15.16
CA GLN A 98 -7.24 -1.66 15.71
C GLN A 98 -6.69 -2.67 14.68
N GLY A 99 -5.44 -2.51 14.30
CA GLY A 99 -4.72 -3.38 13.39
C GLY A 99 -5.01 -3.10 11.92
N LYS A 100 -4.10 -3.58 11.05
CA LYS A 100 -4.17 -3.34 9.60
C LYS A 100 -5.45 -3.92 8.99
N HIS A 101 -5.89 -5.08 9.46
CA HIS A 101 -7.07 -5.75 8.91
C HIS A 101 -8.37 -4.99 9.17
N ASN A 102 -8.53 -4.39 10.36
CA ASN A 102 -9.72 -3.60 10.66
C ASN A 102 -9.72 -2.28 9.90
N ALA A 103 -8.55 -1.63 9.76
CA ALA A 103 -8.42 -0.43 8.93
C ALA A 103 -8.79 -0.70 7.46
N VAL A 104 -8.40 -1.86 6.92
CA VAL A 104 -8.79 -2.29 5.57
C VAL A 104 -10.30 -2.48 5.46
N LYS A 105 -10.96 -3.14 6.43
CA LYS A 105 -12.42 -3.30 6.43
C LYS A 105 -13.15 -1.96 6.42
N THR A 106 -12.77 -1.05 7.32
CA THR A 106 -13.36 0.30 7.36
C THR A 106 -13.23 1.04 6.02
N LEU A 107 -12.12 0.84 5.30
CA LEU A 107 -11.89 1.44 3.97
C LEU A 107 -12.58 0.69 2.81
N GLU A 108 -12.96 -0.57 3.02
CA GLU A 108 -13.81 -1.33 2.11
C GLU A 108 -15.28 -0.92 2.25
N ASP A 109 -15.73 -0.69 3.48
CA ASP A 109 -17.09 -0.27 3.81
C ASP A 109 -17.37 1.19 3.38
N ASP A 110 -16.37 2.09 3.54
CA ASP A 110 -16.47 3.52 3.16
C ASP A 110 -15.58 3.88 1.95
N PRO A 111 -16.07 3.73 0.71
CA PRO A 111 -15.30 4.04 -0.49
C PRO A 111 -14.98 5.54 -0.65
N GLU A 112 -15.83 6.42 -0.12
CA GLU A 112 -15.60 7.88 -0.15
C GLU A 112 -14.39 8.27 0.71
N LEU A 113 -14.28 7.67 1.90
CA LEU A 113 -13.15 7.89 2.81
C LEU A 113 -11.84 7.41 2.17
N ARG A 114 -11.90 6.25 1.50
CA ARG A 114 -10.76 5.69 0.76
C ARG A 114 -10.26 6.64 -0.34
N GLU A 115 -11.14 7.21 -1.15
CA GLU A 115 -10.73 8.14 -2.22
C GLU A 115 -10.14 9.45 -1.67
N LYS A 116 -10.69 9.96 -0.57
CA LYS A 116 -10.14 11.13 0.13
C LYS A 116 -8.70 10.87 0.59
N ILE A 117 -8.49 9.78 1.33
CA ILE A 117 -7.16 9.37 1.82
C ILE A 117 -6.18 9.15 0.65
N HIS A 118 -6.62 8.46 -0.40
CA HIS A 118 -5.78 8.18 -1.57
C HIS A 118 -5.35 9.48 -2.28
N THR A 119 -6.28 10.41 -2.47
CA THR A 119 -6.00 11.69 -3.14
C THR A 119 -5.07 12.56 -2.30
N GLU A 120 -5.27 12.60 -0.99
CA GLU A 120 -4.43 13.36 -0.07
C GLU A 120 -3.00 12.78 0.02
N ALA A 121 -2.88 11.45 0.12
CA ALA A 121 -1.59 10.77 0.12
C ALA A 121 -0.82 11.02 -1.18
N LEU A 122 -1.50 10.98 -2.33
CA LEU A 122 -0.87 11.29 -3.61
C LEU A 122 -0.37 12.73 -3.71
N LYS A 123 -1.12 13.70 -3.18
CA LYS A 123 -0.69 15.11 -3.15
C LYS A 123 0.58 15.25 -2.32
N ARG A 124 0.57 14.80 -1.06
CA ARG A 124 1.74 14.89 -0.17
C ARG A 124 2.98 14.19 -0.72
N LEU A 125 2.80 13.03 -1.38
CA LEU A 125 3.92 12.31 -2.00
C LEU A 125 4.50 13.05 -3.22
N ARG A 126 3.68 13.74 -4.01
CA ARG A 126 4.15 14.58 -5.12
C ARG A 126 4.93 15.78 -4.59
N ASP A 127 4.37 16.49 -3.62
CA ASP A 127 5.01 17.66 -3.01
C ASP A 127 6.39 17.31 -2.41
N ARG A 128 6.51 16.13 -1.79
CA ARG A 128 7.79 15.64 -1.23
C ARG A 128 8.82 15.24 -2.29
N THR A 129 8.39 14.96 -3.52
CA THR A 129 9.30 14.55 -4.60
C THR A 129 9.80 15.75 -5.41
N GLU A 130 9.08 16.88 -5.34
CA GLU A 130 9.41 18.13 -6.05
C GLU A 130 10.27 19.11 -5.22
N ALA A 131 10.45 18.85 -3.92
CA ALA A 131 11.33 19.58 -3.00
C ALA A 131 12.72 18.91 -2.89
#